data_AF-A0A843WQZ2-F1
#
_entry.id   AF-A0A843WQZ2-F1
#
_cell.length_a   1.000
_cell.length_b   1.000
_cell.length_c   1.000
_cell.angle_alpha   90.00
_cell.angle_beta   90.00
_cell.angle_gamma   90.00
#
_symmetry.space_group_name_H-M   'P 1'
#
loop_
_entity.id
_entity.type
_entity.pdbx_description
1 polymer ?
#
loop_
_entity_poly.entity_id
_entity_poly.type
_entity_poly.pdbx_seq_one_letter_code
_entity_poly.pdbx_strand_id
1 'polypeptide(L)'
;VAYPLGNLAIKMLDEYLNNIQSLGFSPKIKGTSFKLIRWIPPIRGLVLNVNGACKGNPGLCGGGACIRDSEGILLLTFAHFYGFGTSLVAEVRSV
;
A
#
# COMPACT_ATOMS: atom_id res chain seq x y z
N VAL A 1 5.32 -9.22 -21.73
CA VAL A 1 3.86 -8.99 -21.89
C VAL A 1 3.43 -8.06 -20.77
N ALA A 2 3.04 -6.82 -21.07
CA ALA A 2 2.60 -5.87 -20.05
C ALA A 2 1.17 -6.23 -19.64
N TYR A 3 0.94 -6.54 -18.37
CA TYR A 3 -0.42 -6.72 -17.84
C TYR A 3 -1.26 -5.45 -18.12
N PRO A 4 -2.57 -5.56 -18.39
CA PRO A 4 -3.46 -4.43 -18.68
C PRO A 4 -3.80 -3.58 -17.44
N LEU A 5 -2.85 -3.46 -16.51
CA LEU A 5 -2.98 -2.80 -15.20
C LEU A 5 -3.13 -1.28 -15.30
N GLY A 6 -2.84 -0.66 -16.45
CA GLY A 6 -3.08 0.78 -16.65
C GLY A 6 -4.56 1.13 -16.54
N ASN A 7 -5.40 0.40 -17.27
CA ASN A 7 -6.85 0.61 -17.24
C ASN A 7 -7.47 0.15 -15.92
N LEU A 8 -6.90 -0.88 -15.27
CA LEU A 8 -7.36 -1.31 -13.95
C LEU A 8 -7.04 -0.28 -12.86
N ALA A 9 -5.84 0.30 -12.87
CA ALA A 9 -5.45 1.31 -11.87
C ALA A 9 -6.30 2.58 -11.97
N ILE A 10 -6.65 3.02 -13.18
CA ILE A 10 -7.56 4.16 -13.38
C ILE A 10 -8.95 3.81 -12.88
N LYS A 11 -9.49 2.61 -13.21
CA LYS A 11 -10.78 2.15 -12.68
C LYS A 11 -10.81 2.05 -11.15
N MET A 12 -9.73 1.55 -10.54
CA MET A 12 -9.62 1.48 -9.07
C MET A 12 -9.57 2.88 -8.44
N LEU A 13 -8.91 3.84 -9.10
CA LEU A 13 -8.90 5.23 -8.64
C LEU A 13 -10.30 5.85 -8.75
N ASP A 14 -10.99 5.66 -9.88
CA ASP A 14 -12.35 6.15 -10.08
C ASP A 14 -13.32 5.55 -9.04
N GLU A 15 -13.23 4.24 -8.79
CA GLU A 15 -14.03 3.54 -7.78
C GLU A 15 -13.74 4.05 -6.37
N TYR A 16 -12.48 4.26 -6.02
CA TYR A 16 -12.07 4.84 -4.73
C TYR A 16 -12.61 6.26 -4.54
N LEU A 17 -12.51 7.10 -5.57
CA LEU A 17 -13.04 8.47 -5.54
C LEU A 17 -14.57 8.47 -5.37
N ASN A 18 -15.27 7.57 -6.09
CA ASN A 18 -16.72 7.40 -5.95
C ASN A 18 -17.11 6.94 -4.54
N ASN A 19 -16.34 6.05 -3.92
CA ASN A 19 -16.56 5.58 -2.56
C ASN A 19 -16.35 6.67 -1.50
N ILE A 20 -15.38 7.58 -1.69
CA ILE A 20 -15.21 8.71 -0.77
C ILE A 20 -16.39 9.69 -0.90
N GLN A 21 -16.84 9.96 -2.13
CA GLN A 21 -17.99 10.83 -2.37
C GLN A 21 -19.28 10.29 -1.75
N SER A 22 -19.53 8.97 -1.83
CA SER A 22 -20.71 8.33 -1.24
C SER A 22 -20.72 8.38 0.30
N LEU A 23 -19.54 8.49 0.92
CA LEU A 23 -19.37 8.69 2.37
C LEU A 23 -19.61 10.15 2.83
N GLY A 24 -20.07 11.04 1.93
CA GLY A 24 -20.34 12.45 2.24
C GLY A 24 -19.09 13.33 2.30
N PHE A 25 -17.92 12.76 2.00
CA PHE A 25 -16.71 13.53 1.77
C PHE A 25 -16.73 14.03 0.33
N SER A 26 -17.00 15.32 0.16
CA SER A 26 -16.83 16.02 -1.12
C SER A 26 -15.47 16.72 -1.14
N PRO A 27 -14.35 16.03 -1.44
CA PRO A 27 -13.09 16.73 -1.59
C PRO A 27 -13.26 17.74 -2.73
N LYS A 28 -13.07 19.03 -2.44
CA LYS A 28 -12.97 20.07 -3.48
C LYS A 28 -11.65 19.85 -4.22
N ILE A 29 -11.64 18.89 -5.14
CA ILE A 29 -10.50 18.63 -6.04
C ILE A 29 -10.50 19.75 -7.08
N LYS A 30 -9.93 20.91 -6.71
CA LYS A 30 -9.65 21.99 -7.66
C LYS A 30 -8.62 21.47 -8.64
N GLY A 31 -9.04 21.23 -9.89
CA GLY A 31 -8.20 21.03 -11.08
C GLY A 31 -6.85 20.38 -10.80
N THR A 32 -6.85 19.22 -10.15
CA THR A 32 -5.62 18.60 -9.66
C THR A 32 -5.15 17.64 -10.74
N SER A 33 -4.13 18.05 -11.50
CA SER A 33 -3.43 17.12 -12.37
C SER A 33 -2.76 16.07 -11.50
N PHE A 34 -3.19 14.82 -11.60
CA PHE A 34 -2.53 13.70 -10.93
C PHE A 34 -1.57 13.05 -11.92
N LYS A 35 -0.35 12.76 -11.45
CA LYS A 35 0.60 11.93 -12.20
C LYS A 35 0.52 10.53 -11.63
N LEU A 36 0.10 9.58 -12.44
CA LEU A 36 0.19 8.17 -12.06
C LEU A 36 1.66 7.79 -11.96
N ILE A 37 2.10 7.49 -10.74
CA ILE A 37 3.45 6.95 -10.48
C ILE A 37 3.28 5.46 -10.27
N ARG A 38 4.03 4.67 -11.05
CA ARG A 38 4.13 3.23 -10.88
C ARG A 38 5.57 2.90 -10.52
N TRP A 39 5.74 2.17 -9.43
CA TRP A 39 7.01 1.52 -9.15
C TRP A 39 7.15 0.28 -10.05
N ILE A 40 8.27 0.18 -10.77
CA ILE A 40 8.58 -0.95 -11.64
C ILE A 40 9.60 -1.82 -10.89
N PRO A 41 9.30 -3.10 -10.60
CA PRO A 41 10.25 -3.97 -9.94
C PRO A 41 11.49 -4.21 -10.80
N PRO A 42 12.66 -4.45 -10.18
CA PRO A 42 13.85 -4.84 -10.92
C PRO A 42 13.60 -6.15 -11.69
N ILE A 43 14.22 -6.27 -12.87
CA ILE A 43 14.03 -7.41 -13.79
C ILE A 43 14.45 -8.74 -13.15
N ARG A 44 15.34 -8.69 -12.15
CA ARG A 44 15.83 -9.85 -11.40
C ARG A 44 15.89 -9.49 -9.92
N GLY A 45 15.68 -10.50 -9.08
CA GLY A 45 15.76 -10.37 -7.63
C GLY A 45 14.40 -10.56 -6.96
N LEU A 46 14.39 -10.34 -5.64
CA LEU A 46 13.20 -10.43 -4.81
C LEU A 46 12.74 -9.04 -4.39
N VAL A 47 11.43 -8.84 -4.36
CA VAL A 47 10.80 -7.62 -3.88
C VAL A 47 10.26 -7.87 -2.48
N LEU A 48 10.92 -7.29 -1.47
CA LEU A 48 10.43 -7.26 -0.10
C LEU A 48 9.61 -5.99 0.13
N ASN A 49 8.35 -6.14 0.53
CA ASN A 49 7.48 -5.03 0.90
C ASN A 49 7.08 -5.23 2.34
N VAL A 50 7.40 -4.25 3.18
CA VAL A 50 7.15 -4.25 4.61
C VAL A 50 6.11 -3.18 4.92
N ASN A 51 5.31 -3.41 5.97
CA ASN A 51 4.39 -2.41 6.50
C ASN A 51 4.15 -2.65 7.99
N GLY A 52 4.16 -1.58 8.76
CA GLY A 52 3.75 -1.56 10.16
C GLY A 52 2.41 -0.87 10.37
N ALA A 53 1.63 -1.30 11.36
CA ALA A 53 0.35 -0.68 11.68
C ALA A 53 0.04 -0.74 13.17
N CYS A 54 -0.75 0.22 13.64
CA CYS A 54 -1.24 0.27 15.03
C CYS A 54 -2.74 0.53 15.09
N LYS A 55 -3.41 -0.06 16.09
CA LYS A 55 -4.80 0.23 16.45
C LYS A 55 -4.85 1.49 17.32
N GLY A 56 -4.74 2.65 16.70
CA GLY A 56 -4.60 3.95 17.35
C GLY A 56 -3.21 4.54 17.19
N ASN A 57 -3.01 5.79 17.64
CA ASN A 57 -1.71 6.45 17.61
C ASN A 57 -1.50 7.34 18.86
N PRO A 58 -1.08 6.75 20.00
CA PRO A 58 -0.55 5.39 20.16
C PRO A 58 -1.61 4.29 20.33
N GLY A 59 -1.22 3.03 20.15
CA GLY A 59 -2.09 1.85 20.22
C GLY A 59 -1.32 0.53 20.15
N LEU A 60 -2.03 -0.61 20.11
CA LEU A 60 -1.39 -1.92 19.88
C LEU A 60 -0.90 -2.02 18.43
N CYS A 61 0.34 -2.44 18.25
CA CYS A 61 1.06 -2.39 16.99
C CYS A 61 1.60 -3.76 16.56
N GLY A 62 1.70 -3.93 15.25
CA GLY A 62 2.41 -5.03 14.62
C GLY A 62 2.88 -4.61 13.24
N GLY A 63 3.53 -5.53 12.55
CA GLY A 63 3.94 -5.33 11.17
C GLY A 63 4.06 -6.65 10.46
N GLY A 64 4.32 -6.58 9.17
CA GLY A 64 4.54 -7.77 8.36
C GLY A 64 5.11 -7.40 7.01
N ALA A 65 5.40 -8.44 6.24
CA ALA A 65 5.96 -8.28 4.92
C ALA A 65 5.51 -9.37 3.95
N CYS A 66 5.67 -9.05 2.68
CA CYS A 66 5.61 -10.02 1.59
C CYS A 66 6.86 -9.95 0.73
N ILE A 67 7.42 -11.13 0.44
CA ILE A 67 8.52 -11.33 -0.51
C ILE A 67 7.92 -11.86 -1.81
N ARG A 68 8.21 -11.18 -2.91
CA ARG A 68 7.76 -11.54 -4.26
C ARG A 68 8.93 -11.76 -5.19
N ASP A 69 8.78 -12.62 -6.19
CA ASP A 69 9.75 -12.71 -7.29
C ASP A 69 9.59 -11.56 -8.30
N SER A 70 10.39 -11.58 -9.37
CA SER A 70 10.37 -10.59 -10.45
C SER A 70 9.08 -10.61 -11.28
N GLU A 71 8.31 -11.70 -11.25
CA GLU A 71 7.00 -11.80 -11.91
C GLU A 71 5.86 -11.33 -10.98
N GLY A 72 6.19 -10.98 -9.74
CA GLY A 72 5.24 -10.54 -8.72
C GLY A 72 4.57 -11.70 -7.97
N ILE A 73 5.02 -12.94 -8.17
CA ILE A 73 4.51 -14.11 -7.46
C ILE A 73 4.94 -14.03 -6.00
N LEU A 74 3.98 -14.23 -5.11
CA LEU A 74 4.23 -14.27 -3.67
C LEU A 74 4.99 -15.55 -3.31
N LEU A 75 6.17 -15.39 -2.70
CA LEU A 75 6.99 -16.51 -2.25
C LEU A 75 6.86 -16.75 -0.75
N LEU A 76 6.84 -15.68 0.05
CA LEU A 76 6.82 -15.77 1.51
C LEU A 76 6.14 -14.54 2.12
N THR A 77 5.49 -14.76 3.27
CA THR A 77 4.98 -13.71 4.14
C THR A 77 5.41 -13.92 5.59
N PHE A 78 5.53 -12.84 6.35
CA PHE A 78 5.68 -12.90 7.79
C PHE A 78 4.89 -11.78 8.47
N ALA A 79 4.59 -11.97 9.75
CA ALA A 79 4.00 -10.96 10.60
C ALA A 79 4.60 -11.03 12.01
N HIS A 80 4.70 -9.89 12.68
CA HIS A 80 5.24 -9.78 14.03
C HIS A 80 4.48 -8.76 14.86
N PHE A 81 4.29 -9.05 16.15
CA PHE A 81 3.62 -8.15 17.09
C PHE A 81 4.67 -7.30 17.82
N TYR A 82 4.49 -5.97 17.85
CA TYR A 82 5.47 -5.03 18.40
C TYR A 82 5.08 -4.44 19.77
N GLY A 83 3.91 -4.79 20.31
CA GLY A 83 3.41 -4.22 21.55
C GLY A 83 2.72 -2.86 21.36
N PHE A 84 2.65 -2.04 22.41
CA PHE A 84 2.04 -0.72 22.36
C PHE A 84 3.02 0.33 21.82
N GLY A 85 2.60 1.14 20.85
CA GLY A 85 3.46 2.13 20.20
C GLY A 85 2.70 3.08 19.28
N THR A 86 3.44 3.84 18.47
CA THR A 86 2.88 4.74 17.45
C THR A 86 2.96 4.09 16.07
N SER A 87 2.11 4.54 15.15
CA SER A 87 2.11 4.03 13.76
C SER A 87 3.48 4.19 13.11
N LEU A 88 4.14 5.33 13.31
CA LEU A 88 5.50 5.57 12.80
C LEU A 88 6.52 4.55 13.34
N VAL A 89 6.45 4.21 14.62
CA VAL A 89 7.36 3.21 15.22
C VAL A 89 7.08 1.82 14.65
N ALA A 90 5.81 1.46 14.43
CA ALA A 90 5.47 0.19 13.82
C ALA A 90 6.01 0.07 12.38
N GLU A 91 5.87 1.13 11.57
CA GLU A 91 6.38 1.18 10.20
C GLU A 91 7.89 0.94 10.16
N VAL A 92 8.65 1.68 10.98
CA VAL A 92 10.11 1.54 11.05
C VAL A 92 10.54 0.16 11.55
N ARG A 93 9.81 -0.42 12.50
CA ARG A 93 10.11 -1.77 13.02
C ARG A 93 9.78 -2.91 12.08
N SER A 94 9.05 -2.64 10.99
CA SER A 94 8.68 -3.66 10.01
C SER A 94 9.75 -3.91 8.95
N VAL A 95 10.73 -3.01 8.82
CA VAL A 95 11.90 -3.10 7.92
C VAL A 95 12.93 -4.08 8.45
#